data_AF-A0A3R7BLL8-F1
#
_entry.id   AF-A0A3R7BLL8-F1
#
_cell.length_a   1.000
_cell.length_b   1.000
_cell.length_c   1.000
_cell.angle_alpha   90.00
_cell.angle_beta   90.00
_cell.angle_gamma   90.00
#
_symmetry.space_group_name_H-M   'P 1'
#
loop_
_entity.id
_entity.type
_entity.pdbx_description
1 polymer ?
#
loop_
_entity_poly.entity_id
_entity_poly.type
_entity_poly.pdbx_seq_one_letter_code
_entity_poly.pdbx_strand_id
1 'polypeptide(L)'
;MLQKEKVLVLGLGEVGGSLYEVLVESGKFLVFALDLDINKMREAGASIPEGRVDVMHVCIPCFNREEFVKSVLEYIEKFNPKITIINSTVPPGTTEELKEKSKHFIAHSPIRGVHKSREHMKWELRRWTKYIGGTDDNSAELASKHFRNLGLKVKVLRSSRETELAKLFETTYRAWMIACFQEMHRISRHFDADFDQIV
;
A
#
# COMPACT_ATOMS: atom_id res chain seq x y z
N MET A 1 -22.65 -17.17 -14.02
CA MET A 1 -21.27 -16.88 -13.55
C MET A 1 -21.36 -15.85 -12.44
N LEU A 2 -20.69 -16.05 -11.31
CA LEU A 2 -20.58 -15.00 -10.28
C LEU A 2 -19.86 -13.79 -10.90
N GLN A 3 -20.41 -12.59 -10.69
CA GLN A 3 -19.83 -11.35 -11.18
C GLN A 3 -18.44 -11.15 -10.53
N LYS A 4 -17.41 -10.88 -11.34
CA LYS A 4 -16.06 -10.59 -10.82
C LYS A 4 -16.08 -9.29 -10.02
N GLU A 5 -15.38 -9.30 -8.88
CA GLU A 5 -15.17 -8.11 -8.05
C GLU A 5 -14.44 -7.03 -8.85
N LYS A 6 -14.97 -5.79 -8.83
CA LYS A 6 -14.38 -4.63 -9.50
C LYS A 6 -13.34 -3.99 -8.59
N VAL A 7 -12.07 -3.99 -9.03
CA VAL A 7 -10.94 -3.47 -8.25
C VAL A 7 -10.33 -2.27 -8.96
N LEU A 8 -10.25 -1.14 -8.27
CA LEU A 8 -9.60 0.08 -8.75
C LEU A 8 -8.28 0.30 -8.01
N VAL A 9 -7.21 0.57 -8.74
CA VAL A 9 -5.92 1.01 -8.18
C VAL A 9 -5.70 2.49 -8.50
N LEU A 10 -5.59 3.32 -7.45
CA LEU A 10 -5.24 4.74 -7.57
C LEU A 10 -3.72 4.91 -7.46
N GLY A 11 -3.10 5.43 -8.51
CA GLY A 11 -1.65 5.59 -8.65
C GLY A 11 -0.99 4.34 -9.24
N LEU A 12 -0.31 4.52 -10.37
CA LEU A 12 0.43 3.51 -11.14
C LEU A 12 1.96 3.67 -11.01
N GLY A 13 2.41 4.21 -9.88
CA GLY A 13 3.83 4.25 -9.52
C GLY A 13 4.42 2.85 -9.28
N GLU A 14 5.55 2.80 -8.58
CA GLU A 14 6.28 1.55 -8.29
C GLU A 14 5.38 0.51 -7.61
N VAL A 15 4.70 0.92 -6.54
CA VAL A 15 3.82 0.06 -5.74
C VAL A 15 2.53 -0.22 -6.49
N GLY A 16 1.81 0.82 -6.89
CA GLY A 16 0.47 0.66 -7.44
C GLY A 16 0.45 -0.03 -8.79
N GLY A 17 1.41 0.24 -9.68
CA GLY A 17 1.51 -0.49 -10.95
C GLY A 17 1.87 -1.97 -10.76
N SER A 18 2.72 -2.31 -9.78
CA SER A 18 3.03 -3.71 -9.46
C SER A 18 1.81 -4.44 -8.88
N LEU A 19 1.03 -3.76 -8.03
CA LEU A 19 -0.21 -4.30 -7.50
C LEU A 19 -1.26 -4.49 -8.61
N TYR A 20 -1.38 -3.53 -9.52
CA TYR A 20 -2.28 -3.61 -10.68
C TYR A 20 -1.95 -4.83 -11.55
N GLU A 21 -0.69 -5.02 -11.92
CA GLU A 21 -0.25 -6.20 -12.68
C GLU A 21 -0.55 -7.50 -11.93
N VAL A 22 -0.26 -7.55 -10.62
CA VAL A 22 -0.55 -8.71 -9.77
C VAL A 22 -2.04 -9.07 -9.75
N LEU A 23 -2.91 -8.06 -9.71
CA LEU A 23 -4.37 -8.21 -9.75
C LEU A 23 -4.82 -8.72 -11.13
N VAL A 24 -4.30 -8.15 -12.22
CA VAL A 24 -4.62 -8.54 -13.61
C VAL A 24 -4.19 -9.98 -13.87
N GLU A 25 -2.93 -10.31 -13.56
CA GLU A 25 -2.35 -11.66 -13.72
C GLU A 25 -3.14 -12.75 -12.98
N SER A 26 -3.82 -12.39 -11.89
CA SER A 26 -4.62 -13.36 -11.13
C SER A 26 -5.83 -13.88 -11.90
N GLY A 27 -6.35 -13.12 -12.87
CA GLY A 27 -7.57 -13.44 -13.61
C GLY A 27 -8.88 -13.42 -12.80
N LYS A 28 -8.82 -13.13 -11.49
CA LYS A 28 -9.97 -13.23 -10.55
C LYS A 28 -10.85 -11.99 -10.50
N PHE A 29 -10.32 -10.85 -10.92
CA PHE A 29 -10.94 -9.53 -10.74
C PHE A 29 -11.22 -8.86 -12.09
N LEU A 30 -12.11 -7.86 -12.07
CA LEU A 30 -12.17 -6.85 -13.12
C LEU A 30 -11.37 -5.64 -12.63
N VAL A 31 -10.18 -5.44 -13.19
CA VAL A 31 -9.18 -4.51 -12.66
C VAL A 31 -9.14 -3.23 -13.47
N PHE A 32 -9.14 -2.11 -12.76
CA PHE A 32 -9.05 -0.77 -13.30
C PHE A 32 -7.91 -0.02 -12.61
N ALA A 33 -7.43 1.04 -13.23
CA ALA A 33 -6.50 1.95 -12.57
C ALA A 33 -6.71 3.40 -13.01
N LEU A 34 -6.27 4.32 -12.15
CA LEU A 34 -6.28 5.74 -12.41
C LEU A 34 -4.98 6.36 -11.92
N ASP A 35 -4.31 7.12 -12.78
CA ASP A 35 -3.15 7.95 -12.44
C ASP A 35 -3.36 9.34 -13.03
N LEU A 36 -2.71 10.35 -12.45
CA LEU A 36 -2.69 11.70 -13.04
C LEU A 36 -1.86 11.73 -14.32
N ASP A 37 -0.88 10.82 -14.44
CA ASP A 37 -0.10 10.62 -15.64
C ASP A 37 -0.79 9.64 -16.60
N ILE A 38 -1.40 10.20 -17.65
CA ILE A 38 -2.12 9.45 -18.70
C ILE A 38 -1.19 8.45 -19.41
N ASN A 39 0.12 8.72 -19.51
CA ASN A 39 1.05 7.82 -20.17
C ASN A 39 1.21 6.52 -19.39
N LYS A 40 1.30 6.58 -18.05
CA LYS A 40 1.35 5.38 -17.19
C LYS A 40 0.11 4.51 -17.36
N MET A 41 -1.06 5.13 -17.51
CA MET A 41 -2.29 4.39 -17.76
C MET A 41 -2.28 3.70 -19.13
N ARG A 42 -1.81 4.40 -20.18
CA ARG A 42 -1.68 3.85 -21.53
C ARG A 42 -0.68 2.68 -21.57
N GLU A 43 0.48 2.85 -20.95
CA GLU A 43 1.52 1.81 -20.86
C GLU A 43 1.03 0.56 -20.13
N ALA A 44 0.27 0.74 -19.05
CA ALA A 44 -0.32 -0.37 -18.30
C ALA A 44 -1.55 -1.01 -18.98
N GLY A 45 -2.04 -0.43 -20.09
CA GLY A 45 -3.31 -0.81 -20.71
C GLY A 45 -4.51 -0.66 -19.75
N ALA A 46 -4.43 0.30 -18.83
CA ALA A 46 -5.42 0.49 -17.80
C ALA A 46 -6.63 1.28 -18.30
N SER A 47 -7.81 0.92 -17.80
CA SER A 47 -9.05 1.64 -18.02
C SER A 47 -9.61 2.18 -16.70
N ILE A 48 -10.49 3.18 -16.81
CA ILE A 48 -11.20 3.79 -15.69
C ILE A 48 -12.56 3.07 -15.54
N PRO A 49 -13.00 2.74 -14.32
CA PRO A 49 -14.29 2.08 -14.13
C PRO A 49 -15.44 3.07 -14.35
N GLU A 50 -16.53 2.57 -14.91
CA GLU A 50 -17.82 3.24 -14.86
C GLU A 50 -18.56 2.90 -13.57
N GLY A 51 -18.96 3.93 -12.83
CA GLY A 51 -19.75 3.83 -11.61
C GLY A 51 -18.97 3.22 -10.44
N ARG A 52 -19.71 2.49 -9.59
CA ARG A 52 -19.17 1.96 -8.33
C ARG A 52 -18.17 0.82 -8.51
N VAL A 53 -17.21 0.75 -7.60
CA VAL A 53 -16.24 -0.36 -7.49
C VAL A 53 -16.44 -1.12 -6.18
N ASP A 54 -15.90 -2.33 -6.08
CA ASP A 54 -15.97 -3.11 -4.85
C ASP A 54 -14.76 -2.81 -3.95
N VAL A 55 -13.57 -2.74 -4.54
CA VAL A 55 -12.32 -2.49 -3.80
C VAL A 55 -11.58 -1.33 -4.45
N MET A 56 -11.16 -0.36 -3.65
CA MET A 56 -10.30 0.74 -4.09
C MET A 56 -8.98 0.72 -3.33
N HIS A 57 -7.89 0.44 -4.03
CA HIS A 57 -6.53 0.55 -3.51
C HIS A 57 -6.01 1.96 -3.68
N VAL A 58 -5.58 2.57 -2.58
CA VAL A 58 -4.93 3.89 -2.59
C VAL A 58 -3.42 3.70 -2.55
N CYS A 59 -2.76 4.00 -3.66
CA CYS A 59 -1.30 3.91 -3.84
C CYS A 59 -0.68 5.27 -4.27
N ILE A 60 -1.40 6.38 -4.06
CA ILE A 60 -0.90 7.74 -4.29
C ILE A 60 -0.01 8.20 -3.12
N PRO A 61 0.99 9.05 -3.34
CA PRO A 61 1.88 9.50 -2.26
C PRO A 61 1.13 10.36 -1.23
N CYS A 62 1.55 10.28 0.03
CA CYS A 62 1.04 11.10 1.13
C CYS A 62 2.14 12.05 1.62
N PHE A 63 2.31 13.19 0.95
CA PHE A 63 3.26 14.23 1.38
C PHE A 63 2.66 15.14 2.46
N ASN A 64 1.38 15.46 2.33
CA ASN A 64 0.59 16.20 3.31
C ASN A 64 -0.67 15.38 3.64
N ARG A 65 -0.95 15.22 4.95
CA ARG A 65 -2.09 14.41 5.42
C ARG A 65 -3.44 15.00 5.00
N GLU A 66 -3.62 16.31 5.13
CA GLU A 66 -4.90 16.97 4.85
C GLU A 66 -5.25 16.88 3.36
N GLU A 67 -4.27 17.15 2.50
CA GLU A 67 -4.42 17.02 1.05
C GLU A 67 -4.69 15.56 0.65
N PHE A 68 -3.95 14.62 1.22
CA PHE A 68 -4.17 13.19 0.97
C PHE A 68 -5.58 12.75 1.37
N VAL A 69 -6.04 13.14 2.57
CA VAL A 69 -7.39 12.83 3.04
C VAL A 69 -8.43 13.43 2.09
N LYS A 70 -8.27 14.70 1.71
CA LYS A 70 -9.17 15.37 0.76
C LYS A 70 -9.25 14.61 -0.57
N SER A 71 -8.12 14.30 -1.19
CA SER A 71 -8.09 13.58 -2.47
C SER A 71 -8.72 12.18 -2.36
N VAL A 72 -8.45 11.43 -1.30
CA VAL A 72 -9.06 10.11 -1.11
C VAL A 72 -10.57 10.22 -0.92
N LEU A 73 -11.07 11.22 -0.20
CA LEU A 73 -12.51 11.45 -0.04
C LEU A 73 -13.19 11.75 -1.38
N GLU A 74 -12.58 12.58 -2.24
CA GLU A 74 -13.10 12.86 -3.59
C GLU A 74 -13.20 11.58 -4.43
N TYR A 75 -12.22 10.67 -4.32
CA TYR A 75 -12.29 9.37 -5.00
C TYR A 75 -13.32 8.41 -4.40
N ILE A 76 -13.48 8.41 -3.06
CA ILE A 76 -14.52 7.63 -2.40
C ILE A 76 -15.90 8.11 -2.86
N GLU A 77 -16.13 9.42 -2.94
CA GLU A 77 -17.39 10.00 -3.43
C GLU A 77 -17.65 9.62 -4.89
N LYS A 78 -16.61 9.74 -5.75
CA LYS A 78 -16.71 9.43 -7.17
C LYS A 78 -17.00 7.96 -7.47
N PHE A 79 -16.32 7.04 -6.76
CA PHE A 79 -16.34 5.61 -7.09
C PHE A 79 -17.10 4.74 -6.09
N ASN A 80 -17.60 5.31 -4.99
CA ASN A 80 -18.41 4.66 -3.96
C ASN A 80 -17.97 3.20 -3.65
N PRO A 81 -16.70 3.00 -3.25
CA PRO A 81 -16.14 1.67 -3.08
C PRO A 81 -16.76 0.95 -1.88
N LYS A 82 -16.98 -0.37 -1.98
CA LYS A 82 -17.38 -1.16 -0.80
C LYS A 82 -16.31 -1.14 0.29
N ILE A 83 -15.03 -1.17 -0.07
CA ILE A 83 -13.89 -1.03 0.84
C ILE A 83 -12.77 -0.20 0.20
N THR A 84 -12.23 0.75 0.94
CA THR A 84 -11.00 1.47 0.56
C THR A 84 -9.81 0.91 1.33
N ILE A 85 -8.74 0.53 0.63
CA ILE A 85 -7.52 -0.04 1.22
C ILE A 85 -6.35 0.88 0.93
N ILE A 86 -5.82 1.51 1.97
CA ILE A 86 -4.65 2.39 1.88
C ILE A 86 -3.38 1.54 1.88
N ASN A 87 -2.58 1.65 0.82
CA ASN A 87 -1.31 0.94 0.65
C ASN A 87 -0.10 1.87 0.81
N SER A 88 -0.33 3.17 0.65
CA SER A 88 0.63 4.24 0.89
C SER A 88 1.07 4.32 2.35
N THR A 89 2.31 4.73 2.59
CA THR A 89 2.76 5.13 3.92
C THR A 89 2.04 6.42 4.31
N VAL A 90 1.37 6.42 5.46
CA VAL A 90 0.61 7.58 5.97
C VAL A 90 0.93 7.84 7.44
N PRO A 91 0.76 9.09 7.94
CA PRO A 91 0.85 9.38 9.38
C PRO A 91 -0.22 8.62 10.19
N PRO A 92 0.05 8.26 11.47
CA PRO A 92 -0.93 7.58 12.30
C PRO A 92 -2.22 8.39 12.50
N GLY A 93 -3.35 7.70 12.45
CA GLY A 93 -4.70 8.27 12.54
C GLY A 93 -5.29 8.72 11.20
N THR A 94 -4.55 8.65 10.09
CA THR A 94 -5.06 9.06 8.76
C THR A 94 -6.23 8.18 8.31
N THR A 95 -6.13 6.87 8.53
CA THR A 95 -7.15 5.90 8.11
C THR A 95 -8.46 6.09 8.88
N GLU A 96 -8.37 6.39 10.18
CA GLU A 96 -9.53 6.63 11.03
C GLU A 96 -10.24 7.94 10.67
N GLU A 97 -9.49 8.99 10.39
CA GLU A 97 -10.06 10.27 9.92
C GLU A 97 -10.86 10.08 8.62
N LEU A 98 -10.32 9.29 7.68
CA LEU A 98 -11.05 8.93 6.46
C LEU A 98 -12.35 8.17 6.77
N LYS A 99 -12.32 7.26 7.76
CA LYS A 99 -13.51 6.51 8.19
C LYS A 99 -14.57 7.44 8.77
N GLU A 100 -14.18 8.37 9.63
CA GLU A 100 -15.08 9.35 10.26
C GLU A 100 -15.74 10.26 9.22
N LYS A 101 -14.95 10.79 8.28
CA LYS A 101 -15.41 11.73 7.26
C LYS A 101 -16.26 11.07 6.16
N SER A 102 -15.91 9.85 5.74
CA SER A 102 -16.62 9.16 4.64
C SER A 102 -17.74 8.23 5.10
N LYS A 103 -17.67 7.72 6.33
CA LYS A 103 -18.48 6.60 6.85
C LYS A 103 -18.40 5.29 6.03
N HIS A 104 -17.41 5.15 5.15
CA HIS A 104 -17.18 3.93 4.36
C HIS A 104 -16.37 2.90 5.16
N PHE A 105 -16.25 1.67 4.65
CA PHE A 105 -15.27 0.73 5.21
C PHE A 105 -13.87 1.10 4.71
N ILE A 106 -12.92 1.17 5.63
CA ILE A 106 -11.54 1.57 5.31
C ILE A 106 -10.54 0.72 6.09
N ALA A 107 -9.49 0.27 5.41
CA ALA A 107 -8.38 -0.43 6.03
C ALA A 107 -7.05 0.15 5.56
N HIS A 108 -6.04 0.08 6.42
CA HIS A 108 -4.66 0.32 6.06
C HIS A 108 -3.91 -1.00 5.94
N SER A 109 -3.34 -1.25 4.77
CA SER A 109 -2.49 -2.41 4.50
C SER A 109 -1.24 -1.95 3.76
N PRO A 110 -0.23 -1.44 4.48
CA PRO A 110 0.94 -0.86 3.86
C PRO A 110 1.69 -1.91 3.06
N ILE A 111 2.40 -1.44 2.05
CA ILE A 111 3.22 -2.30 1.21
C ILE A 111 4.59 -2.44 1.86
N ARG A 112 5.09 -3.68 1.86
CA ARG A 112 6.40 -4.04 2.40
C ARG A 112 7.26 -4.54 1.26
N GLY A 113 8.56 -4.27 1.37
CA GLY A 113 9.54 -4.72 0.40
C GLY A 113 10.43 -3.61 -0.13
N VAL A 114 11.40 -4.01 -0.95
CA VAL A 114 12.37 -3.12 -1.58
C VAL A 114 12.04 -2.99 -3.05
N HIS A 115 11.95 -1.75 -3.53
CA HIS A 115 11.84 -1.52 -4.96
C HIS A 115 13.21 -1.68 -5.63
N LYS A 116 13.38 -2.77 -6.40
CA LYS A 116 14.54 -2.96 -7.30
C LYS A 116 14.14 -2.95 -8.77
N SER A 117 12.98 -3.52 -9.06
CA SER A 117 12.36 -3.56 -10.39
C SER A 117 10.87 -3.88 -10.23
N ARG A 118 10.09 -3.75 -11.31
CA ARG A 118 8.66 -4.14 -11.34
C ARG A 118 8.48 -5.61 -10.97
N GLU A 119 9.20 -6.51 -11.64
CA GLU A 119 9.13 -7.96 -11.37
C GLU A 119 9.53 -8.31 -9.93
N HIS A 120 10.59 -7.68 -9.42
CA HIS A 120 11.00 -7.91 -8.04
C HIS A 120 9.92 -7.43 -7.05
N MET A 121 9.27 -6.30 -7.33
CA MET A 121 8.18 -5.79 -6.52
C MET A 121 6.98 -6.74 -6.55
N LYS A 122 6.60 -7.29 -7.71
CA LYS A 122 5.54 -8.32 -7.79
C LYS A 122 5.88 -9.55 -6.94
N TRP A 123 7.13 -10.00 -6.99
CA TRP A 123 7.58 -11.11 -6.14
C TRP A 123 7.51 -10.78 -4.64
N GLU A 124 7.95 -9.58 -4.23
CA GLU A 124 7.83 -9.09 -2.85
C GLU A 124 6.36 -9.08 -2.40
N LEU A 125 5.45 -8.54 -3.22
CA LEU A 125 4.01 -8.50 -2.94
C LEU A 125 3.40 -9.89 -2.71
N ARG A 126 3.86 -10.89 -3.47
CA ARG A 126 3.38 -12.28 -3.37
C ARG A 126 4.00 -13.02 -2.19
N ARG A 127 5.26 -12.72 -1.84
CA ARG A 127 6.00 -13.41 -0.79
C ARG A 127 5.59 -12.97 0.62
N TRP A 128 5.41 -11.66 0.83
CA TRP A 128 5.20 -11.13 2.16
C TRP A 128 3.78 -11.34 2.66
N THR A 129 3.66 -11.53 3.99
CA THR A 129 2.34 -11.50 4.63
C THR A 129 1.81 -10.07 4.63
N LYS A 130 0.62 -9.86 4.05
CA LYS A 130 -0.07 -8.58 4.06
C LYS A 130 -0.64 -8.30 5.44
N TYR A 131 -0.13 -7.25 6.08
CA TYR A 131 -0.63 -6.78 7.36
C TYR A 131 -1.84 -5.89 7.11
N ILE A 132 -2.92 -6.11 7.83
CA ILE A 132 -4.19 -5.42 7.63
C ILE A 132 -4.62 -4.81 8.96
N GLY A 133 -4.84 -3.51 8.98
CA GLY A 133 -5.44 -2.80 10.09
C GLY A 133 -6.72 -2.14 9.61
N GLY A 134 -7.87 -2.73 9.95
CA GLY A 134 -9.18 -2.13 9.69
C GLY A 134 -9.47 -1.02 10.68
N THR A 135 -10.32 -0.05 10.30
CA THR A 135 -10.89 0.91 11.26
C THR A 135 -11.96 0.30 12.14
N ASP A 136 -12.52 -0.84 11.72
CA ASP A 136 -13.45 -1.71 12.45
C ASP A 136 -13.31 -3.16 11.95
N ASP A 137 -13.94 -4.10 12.65
CA ASP A 137 -13.86 -5.54 12.33
C ASP A 137 -14.37 -5.86 10.91
N ASN A 138 -15.42 -5.15 10.46
CA ASN A 138 -15.97 -5.32 9.11
C ASN A 138 -14.97 -4.88 8.04
N SER A 139 -14.25 -3.78 8.25
CA SER A 139 -13.23 -3.27 7.34
C SER A 139 -12.03 -4.22 7.28
N ALA A 140 -11.63 -4.77 8.43
CA ALA A 140 -10.59 -5.78 8.52
C ALA A 140 -10.98 -7.06 7.76
N GLU A 141 -12.22 -7.53 7.92
CA GLU A 141 -12.73 -8.73 7.26
C GLU A 141 -12.84 -8.55 5.74
N LEU A 142 -13.37 -7.41 5.27
CA LEU A 142 -13.48 -7.11 3.84
C LEU A 142 -12.10 -7.07 3.17
N ALA A 143 -11.12 -6.39 3.78
CA ALA A 143 -9.76 -6.34 3.27
C ALA A 143 -9.07 -7.72 3.32
N SER A 144 -9.25 -8.47 4.42
CA SER A 144 -8.73 -9.84 4.59
C SER A 144 -9.26 -10.77 3.50
N LYS A 145 -10.57 -10.75 3.26
CA LYS A 145 -11.22 -11.54 2.22
C LYS A 145 -10.70 -11.20 0.83
N HIS A 146 -10.56 -9.92 0.51
CA HIS A 146 -10.03 -9.47 -0.78
C HIS A 146 -8.59 -9.99 -1.00
N PHE A 147 -7.68 -9.76 -0.05
CA PHE A 147 -6.29 -10.21 -0.19
C PHE A 147 -6.15 -11.74 -0.19
N ARG A 148 -6.96 -12.47 0.59
CA ARG A 148 -7.00 -13.94 0.53
C ARG A 148 -7.51 -14.43 -0.84
N ASN A 149 -8.51 -13.76 -1.42
CA ASN A 149 -8.99 -14.09 -2.75
C ASN A 149 -7.89 -13.88 -3.81
N LEU A 150 -7.07 -12.83 -3.67
CA LEU A 150 -5.88 -12.61 -4.50
C LEU A 150 -4.79 -13.69 -4.29
N GLY A 151 -4.91 -14.54 -3.25
CA GLY A 151 -3.97 -15.61 -2.94
C GLY A 151 -2.82 -15.19 -2.01
N LEU A 152 -2.95 -14.05 -1.34
CA LEU A 152 -1.92 -13.55 -0.42
C LEU A 152 -2.13 -14.07 1.00
N LYS A 153 -1.02 -14.26 1.73
CA LYS A 153 -1.05 -14.50 3.17
C LYS A 153 -1.43 -13.20 3.88
N VAL A 154 -2.35 -13.27 4.83
CA VAL A 154 -2.81 -12.08 5.56
C VAL A 154 -2.59 -12.24 7.06
N LYS A 155 -2.27 -11.13 7.72
CA LYS A 155 -2.26 -11.00 9.18
C LYS A 155 -3.05 -9.76 9.55
N VAL A 156 -4.21 -9.97 10.19
CA VAL A 156 -5.03 -8.88 10.71
C VAL A 156 -4.42 -8.41 12.04
N LEU A 157 -4.20 -7.11 12.17
CA LEU A 157 -3.80 -6.45 13.40
C LEU A 157 -5.02 -5.82 14.08
N ARG A 158 -4.82 -5.32 15.30
CA ARG A 158 -5.90 -4.76 16.14
C ARG A 158 -6.61 -3.58 15.48
N SER A 159 -5.90 -2.66 14.84
CA SER A 159 -6.48 -1.50 14.16
C SER A 159 -5.56 -0.98 13.05
N SER A 160 -6.05 0.03 12.32
CA SER A 160 -5.23 0.78 11.36
C SER A 160 -4.05 1.49 12.00
N ARG A 161 -4.15 1.92 13.28
CA ARG A 161 -3.03 2.58 13.97
C ARG A 161 -1.81 1.66 14.08
N GLU A 162 -2.00 0.38 14.37
CA GLU A 162 -0.88 -0.57 14.44
C GLU A 162 -0.21 -0.75 13.08
N THR A 163 -0.97 -0.79 11.97
CA THR A 163 -0.34 -0.92 10.65
C THR A 163 0.33 0.38 10.19
N GLU A 164 -0.23 1.54 10.51
CA GLU A 164 0.39 2.86 10.24
C GLU A 164 1.72 2.99 10.98
N LEU A 165 1.73 2.73 12.30
CA LEU A 165 2.94 2.75 13.12
C LEU A 165 3.96 1.69 12.70
N ALA A 166 3.51 0.45 12.44
CA ALA A 166 4.42 -0.62 12.02
C ALA A 166 5.16 -0.25 10.74
N LYS A 167 4.50 0.44 9.79
CA LYS A 167 5.16 0.90 8.56
C LYS A 167 6.22 1.95 8.84
N LEU A 168 5.91 2.93 9.70
CA LEU A 168 6.87 3.96 10.07
C LEU A 168 8.07 3.37 10.82
N PHE A 169 7.83 2.50 11.80
CA PHE A 169 8.89 1.83 12.55
C PHE A 169 9.81 1.00 11.66
N GLU A 170 9.26 0.27 10.67
CA GLU A 170 10.07 -0.47 9.69
C GLU A 170 11.05 0.46 8.97
N THR A 171 10.57 1.61 8.47
CA THR A 171 11.41 2.56 7.73
C THR A 171 12.39 3.31 8.62
N THR A 172 11.97 3.71 9.83
CA THR A 172 12.81 4.40 10.81
C THR A 172 13.92 3.50 11.31
N TYR A 173 13.61 2.24 11.63
CA TYR A 173 14.61 1.25 12.04
C TYR A 173 15.66 1.03 10.95
N ARG A 174 15.24 0.92 9.68
CA ARG A 174 16.16 0.83 8.54
C ARG A 174 17.07 2.06 8.43
N ALA A 175 16.51 3.27 8.56
CA ALA A 175 17.30 4.49 8.52
C ALA A 175 18.31 4.57 9.68
N TRP A 176 17.90 4.15 10.87
CA TRP A 176 18.79 4.11 12.03
C TRP A 176 19.94 3.11 11.84
N MET A 177 19.69 1.91 11.32
CA MET A 177 20.76 0.97 10.98
C MET A 177 21.76 1.58 10.00
N ILE A 178 21.29 2.25 8.94
CA ILE A 178 22.18 2.90 7.97
C ILE A 178 23.05 3.96 8.66
N ALA A 179 22.45 4.85 9.45
CA ALA A 179 23.18 5.88 10.18
C ALA A 179 24.19 5.27 11.16
N CYS A 180 23.82 4.21 11.87
CA CYS A 180 24.72 3.51 12.79
C CYS A 180 25.94 2.92 12.06
N PHE A 181 25.74 2.26 10.91
CA PHE A 181 26.84 1.72 10.11
C PHE A 181 27.74 2.82 9.55
N GLN A 182 27.19 3.97 9.14
CA GLN A 182 27.98 5.13 8.71
C GLN A 182 28.87 5.66 9.84
N GLU A 183 28.36 5.69 11.08
CA GLU A 183 29.10 6.09 12.26
C GLU A 183 30.21 5.10 12.62
N MET A 184 29.90 3.79 12.62
CA MET A 184 30.90 2.75 12.85
C MET A 184 32.03 2.81 11.81
N HIS A 185 31.71 3.06 10.54
CA HIS A 185 32.70 3.25 9.48
C HIS A 185 33.59 4.49 9.74
N ARG A 186 33.00 5.62 10.16
CA ARG A 186 33.77 6.83 10.49
C ARG A 186 34.72 6.62 11.67
N ILE A 187 34.25 5.94 12.72
CA ILE A 187 35.06 5.60 13.90
C ILE A 187 36.20 4.65 13.51
N SER A 188 35.92 3.61 12.72
CA SER A 188 36.94 2.65 12.26
C SER A 188 38.07 3.35 11.49
N ARG A 189 37.70 4.28 10.59
CA ARG A 189 38.68 5.11 9.86
C ARG A 189 39.52 6.02 10.76
N HIS A 190 38.96 6.52 11.87
CA HIS A 190 39.73 7.33 12.82
C HIS A 190 40.86 6.53 13.48
N PHE A 191 40.68 5.23 13.66
CA PHE A 191 41.67 4.32 14.25
C PHE A 191 42.52 3.56 13.20
N ASP A 192 42.43 3.94 11.92
CA ASP A 192 43.11 3.24 10.80
C ASP A 192 42.77 1.73 10.73
N ALA A 193 41.56 1.37 11.14
CA ALA A 193 41.07 -0.01 11.13
C ALA A 193 40.27 -0.30 9.86
N ASP A 194 40.37 -1.54 9.36
CA ASP A 194 39.57 -2.03 8.23
C ASP A 194 38.13 -2.33 8.68
N PHE A 195 37.18 -1.51 8.20
CA PHE A 195 35.78 -1.61 8.55
C PHE A 195 35.16 -2.95 8.14
N ASP A 196 35.55 -3.50 6.99
CA ASP A 196 34.97 -4.75 6.46
C ASP A 196 35.41 -5.98 7.29
N GLN A 197 36.46 -5.85 8.11
CA GLN A 197 36.88 -6.89 9.06
C GLN A 197 36.16 -6.78 10.42
N ILE A 198 35.42 -5.70 10.67
CA ILE A 198 34.77 -5.42 11.96
C ILE A 198 33.27 -5.83 11.97
N VAL A 199 32.59 -5.75 10.83
CA VAL A 199 31.12 -5.90 10.72
C VAL A 199 30.63 -7.20 10.09
#